data_AF-A0A6L7MCJ5-F1
#
_entry.id   AF-A0A6L7MCJ5-F1
#
_cell.length_a   1.000
_cell.length_b   1.000
_cell.length_c   1.000
_cell.angle_alpha   90.00
_cell.angle_beta   90.00
_cell.angle_gamma   90.00
#
_symmetry.space_group_name_H-M   'P 1'
#
loop_
_entity.id
_entity.type
_entity.pdbx_description
1 polymer ?
#
loop_
_entity_poly.entity_id
_entity_poly.type
_entity_poly.pdbx_seq_one_letter_code
_entity_poly.pdbx_strand_id
1 'polypeptide(L)'
;MAAGSFLSATNAFTTHNQREASDMLEFISEYGLFLTKVLTILIFVWIVISLLSSLSKKSRAVDHLEITHLNKKYKSMADTLLLSLLPKKQFKKTRKQSKKEARQEKKKMSSEVRKRIFVLNFLGNIRATAVRHLRKEITVILSVATSRDEVLVCLENT
;
A
#
# COMPACT_ATOMS: atom_id res chain seq x y z
N MET A 1 -74.90 -6.92 48.31
CA MET A 1 -74.10 -5.92 47.57
C MET A 1 -72.70 -5.88 48.16
N ALA A 2 -71.70 -6.55 47.57
CA ALA A 2 -70.24 -6.30 47.79
C ALA A 2 -69.30 -7.31 47.08
N ALA A 3 -69.78 -8.47 46.60
CA ALA A 3 -68.89 -9.50 46.03
C ALA A 3 -68.67 -9.41 44.51
N GLY A 4 -69.63 -8.83 43.76
CA GLY A 4 -69.57 -8.77 42.29
C GLY A 4 -68.65 -7.68 41.72
N SER A 5 -68.36 -6.63 42.49
CA SER A 5 -67.47 -5.54 42.07
C SER A 5 -65.98 -5.88 42.22
N PHE A 6 -65.63 -6.85 43.08
CA PHE A 6 -64.24 -7.26 43.28
C PHE A 6 -63.72 -8.19 42.17
N LEU A 7 -64.56 -9.11 41.66
CA LEU A 7 -64.18 -10.03 40.57
C LEU A 7 -64.10 -9.35 39.19
N SER A 8 -64.89 -8.30 38.96
CA SER A 8 -64.82 -7.52 37.71
C SER A 8 -63.57 -6.63 37.66
N ALA A 9 -63.08 -6.16 38.81
CA ALA A 9 -61.87 -5.34 38.89
C ALA A 9 -60.59 -6.17 38.69
N THR A 10 -60.56 -7.44 39.13
CA THR A 10 -59.40 -8.32 38.96
C THR A 10 -59.19 -8.78 37.52
N ASN A 11 -60.27 -8.98 36.75
CA ASN A 11 -60.20 -9.35 35.33
C ASN A 11 -59.85 -8.15 34.42
N ALA A 12 -60.31 -6.94 34.76
CA ALA A 12 -59.92 -5.72 34.05
C ALA A 12 -58.44 -5.37 34.27
N PHE A 13 -57.90 -5.64 35.47
CA PHE A 13 -56.49 -5.40 35.78
C PHE A 13 -55.54 -6.41 35.11
N THR A 14 -55.93 -7.69 35.03
CA THR A 14 -55.15 -8.73 34.34
C THR A 14 -55.16 -8.59 32.81
N THR A 15 -56.30 -8.22 32.21
CA THR A 15 -56.38 -7.97 30.76
C THR A 15 -55.58 -6.72 30.34
N HIS A 16 -55.52 -5.69 31.17
CA HIS A 16 -54.66 -4.53 30.93
C HIS A 16 -53.18 -4.90 30.99
N ASN A 17 -52.76 -5.66 32.02
CA ASN A 17 -51.35 -6.09 32.18
C ASN A 17 -50.90 -7.05 31.06
N GLN A 18 -51.81 -7.88 30.55
CA GLN A 18 -51.50 -8.84 29.48
C GLN A 18 -51.45 -8.21 28.09
N ARG A 19 -52.17 -7.10 27.88
CA ARG A 19 -52.11 -6.29 26.65
C ARG A 19 -50.83 -5.44 26.58
N GLU A 20 -50.45 -4.83 27.69
CA GLU A 20 -49.15 -4.14 27.82
C GLU A 20 -47.98 -5.11 27.55
N ALA A 21 -48.07 -6.36 28.05
CA ALA A 21 -47.06 -7.39 27.81
C ALA A 21 -47.01 -7.86 26.34
N SER A 22 -48.15 -7.99 25.65
CA SER A 22 -48.16 -8.31 24.22
C SER A 22 -47.59 -7.16 23.39
N ASP A 23 -47.97 -5.93 23.70
CA ASP A 23 -47.51 -4.74 22.98
C ASP A 23 -45.99 -4.53 23.18
N MET A 24 -45.47 -4.81 24.39
CA MET A 24 -44.03 -4.85 24.67
C MET A 24 -43.30 -5.95 23.88
N LEU A 25 -43.88 -7.14 23.75
CA LEU A 25 -43.28 -8.25 22.99
C LEU A 25 -43.31 -8.00 21.48
N GLU A 26 -44.39 -7.41 20.98
CA GLU A 26 -44.50 -6.98 19.57
C GLU A 26 -43.45 -5.92 19.27
N PHE A 27 -43.25 -4.94 20.15
CA PHE A 27 -42.19 -3.95 20.04
C PHE A 27 -40.80 -4.60 20.03
N ILE A 28 -40.48 -5.49 20.99
CA ILE A 28 -39.18 -6.18 21.02
C ILE A 28 -38.96 -7.01 19.75
N SER A 29 -40.00 -7.65 19.23
CA SER A 29 -39.95 -8.44 17.99
C SER A 29 -39.71 -7.56 16.77
N GLU A 30 -40.43 -6.44 16.66
CA GLU A 30 -40.32 -5.51 15.54
C GLU A 30 -38.92 -4.86 15.49
N TYR A 31 -38.37 -4.48 16.66
CA TYR A 31 -37.01 -3.98 16.78
C TYR A 31 -35.95 -5.07 16.55
N GLY A 32 -36.16 -6.29 17.03
CA GLY A 32 -35.28 -7.43 16.78
C GLY A 32 -35.22 -7.80 15.29
N LEU A 33 -36.35 -7.70 14.59
CA LEU A 33 -36.42 -7.92 13.15
C LEU A 33 -35.69 -6.81 12.38
N PHE A 34 -35.84 -5.55 12.79
CA PHE A 34 -35.09 -4.44 12.20
C PHE A 34 -33.58 -4.58 12.41
N LEU A 35 -33.17 -4.95 13.63
CA LEU A 35 -31.75 -5.18 13.96
C LEU A 35 -31.15 -6.29 13.09
N THR A 36 -31.88 -7.41 12.95
CA THR A 36 -31.46 -8.53 12.09
C THR A 36 -31.32 -8.09 10.64
N LYS A 37 -32.26 -7.29 10.11
CA LYS A 37 -32.20 -6.76 8.74
C LYS A 37 -30.98 -5.87 8.51
N VAL A 38 -30.63 -5.00 9.46
CA VAL A 38 -29.43 -4.16 9.36
C VAL A 38 -28.16 -5.01 9.41
N LEU A 39 -28.12 -5.99 10.32
CA LEU A 39 -26.99 -6.90 10.46
C LEU A 39 -26.77 -7.75 9.20
N THR A 40 -27.84 -8.29 8.58
CA THR A 40 -27.73 -9.08 7.36
C THR A 40 -27.25 -8.25 6.17
N ILE A 41 -27.67 -6.99 6.05
CA ILE A 41 -27.17 -6.06 5.03
C ILE A 41 -25.67 -5.80 5.21
N LEU A 42 -25.21 -5.54 6.45
CA LEU A 42 -23.79 -5.35 6.75
C LEU A 42 -22.96 -6.58 6.34
N ILE A 43 -23.39 -7.78 6.72
CA ILE A 43 -22.72 -9.04 6.38
C ILE A 43 -22.70 -9.23 4.86
N PHE A 44 -23.81 -8.99 4.18
CA PHE A 44 -23.92 -9.12 2.73
C PHE A 44 -22.94 -8.18 2.00
N VAL A 45 -22.89 -6.90 2.39
CA VAL A 45 -21.93 -5.92 1.84
C VAL A 45 -20.50 -6.37 2.08
N TRP A 46 -20.20 -6.90 3.27
CA TRP A 46 -18.87 -7.40 3.60
C TRP A 46 -18.45 -8.59 2.74
N ILE A 47 -19.34 -9.56 2.52
CA ILE A 47 -19.12 -10.72 1.65
C ILE A 47 -18.88 -10.26 0.21
N VAL A 48 -19.68 -9.33 -0.30
CA VAL A 48 -19.52 -8.78 -1.65
C VAL A 48 -18.16 -8.10 -1.81
N ILE A 49 -17.78 -7.22 -0.89
CA ILE A 49 -16.46 -6.56 -0.90
C ILE A 49 -15.33 -7.60 -0.84
N SER A 50 -15.47 -8.63 0.00
CA SER A 50 -14.50 -9.72 0.13
C SER A 50 -14.32 -10.48 -1.20
N LEU A 51 -15.43 -10.86 -1.86
CA LEU A 51 -15.40 -11.53 -3.16
C LEU A 51 -14.77 -10.64 -4.26
N LEU A 52 -15.14 -9.36 -4.33
CA LEU A 52 -14.55 -8.44 -5.30
C LEU A 52 -13.05 -8.20 -5.02
N SER A 53 -12.64 -8.16 -3.76
CA SER A 53 -11.22 -8.00 -3.38
C SER A 53 -10.37 -9.22 -3.74
N SER A 54 -10.97 -10.42 -3.78
CA SER A 54 -10.33 -11.68 -4.19
C SER A 54 -10.02 -11.69 -5.70
N LEU A 55 -10.94 -11.19 -6.53
CA LEU A 55 -10.78 -11.12 -7.98
C LEU A 55 -9.67 -10.14 -8.42
N SER A 56 -9.40 -9.09 -7.63
CA SER A 56 -8.32 -8.14 -7.89
C SER A 56 -6.93 -8.58 -7.41
N LYS A 57 -6.83 -9.70 -6.69
CA LYS A 57 -5.54 -10.27 -6.22
C LYS A 57 -5.00 -11.39 -7.10
N LYS A 58 -5.58 -11.64 -8.28
CA LYS A 58 -4.90 -12.40 -9.32
C LYS A 58 -3.92 -11.46 -10.01
N SER A 59 -2.71 -11.44 -9.47
CA SER A 59 -1.54 -10.78 -10.01
C SER A 59 -1.44 -10.99 -11.53
N ARG A 60 -1.92 -10.01 -12.29
CA ARG A 60 -1.08 -9.52 -13.36
C ARG A 60 0.19 -9.08 -12.63
N ALA A 61 1.24 -9.88 -12.76
CA ALA A 61 2.60 -9.42 -12.58
C ALA A 61 2.75 -8.21 -13.50
N VAL A 62 2.31 -7.05 -13.02
CA VAL A 62 2.72 -5.77 -13.57
C VAL A 62 4.20 -5.76 -13.22
N ASP A 63 5.00 -6.15 -14.21
CA ASP A 63 6.45 -6.24 -14.11
C ASP A 63 6.97 -4.89 -13.60
N HIS A 64 7.15 -4.78 -12.29
CA HIS A 64 7.57 -3.55 -11.64
C HIS A 64 9.07 -3.42 -11.84
N LEU A 65 9.47 -2.56 -12.78
CA LEU A 65 10.86 -2.18 -12.97
C LEU A 65 11.19 -1.02 -12.03
N GLU A 66 11.89 -1.29 -10.95
CA GLU A 66 12.37 -0.26 -10.04
C GLU A 66 13.72 0.30 -10.54
N ILE A 67 13.72 1.56 -10.99
CA ILE A 67 14.93 2.23 -11.45
C ILE A 67 15.48 3.10 -10.31
N THR A 68 16.65 2.74 -9.79
CA THR A 68 17.32 3.51 -8.73
C THR A 68 18.54 4.26 -9.26
N HIS A 69 18.67 5.54 -8.89
CA HIS A 69 19.80 6.37 -9.32
C HIS A 69 20.95 6.29 -8.30
N LEU A 70 21.84 5.31 -8.45
CA LEU A 70 22.97 5.03 -7.53
C LEU A 70 23.79 6.28 -7.18
N ASN A 71 24.10 7.12 -8.17
CA ASN A 71 24.84 8.37 -7.96
C ASN A 71 24.19 9.31 -6.94
N LYS A 72 22.85 9.29 -6.81
CA LYS A 72 22.14 10.13 -5.84
C LYS A 72 22.31 9.57 -4.43
N LYS A 73 22.21 8.24 -4.28
CA LYS A 73 22.39 7.52 -3.02
C LYS A 73 23.80 7.74 -2.44
N TYR A 74 24.84 7.51 -3.23
CA TYR A 74 26.21 7.72 -2.77
C TYR A 74 26.51 9.19 -2.46
N LYS A 75 25.99 10.14 -3.26
CA LYS A 75 26.13 11.57 -2.95
C LYS A 75 25.49 11.94 -1.61
N SER A 76 24.29 11.45 -1.30
CA SER A 76 23.68 11.69 0.00
C SER A 76 24.47 11.09 1.16
N MET A 77 25.01 9.87 0.99
CA MET A 77 25.84 9.23 2.02
C MET A 77 27.15 10.00 2.25
N ALA A 78 27.81 10.41 1.17
CA ALA A 78 29.01 11.22 1.23
C ALA A 78 28.75 12.60 1.88
N ASP A 79 27.64 13.26 1.54
CA ASP A 79 27.24 14.53 2.16
C ASP A 79 27.04 14.38 3.68
N THR A 80 26.45 13.27 4.14
CA THR A 80 26.29 12.97 5.58
C THR A 80 27.63 12.80 6.26
N LEU A 81 28.57 12.06 5.65
CA LEU A 81 29.92 11.90 6.20
C LEU A 81 30.67 13.24 6.26
N LEU A 82 30.62 14.03 5.20
CA LEU A 82 31.26 15.36 5.15
C LEU A 82 30.67 16.33 6.17
N LEU A 83 29.38 16.22 6.49
CA LEU A 83 28.76 17.03 7.54
C LEU A 83 29.32 16.71 8.92
N SER A 84 29.65 15.44 9.18
CA SER A 84 30.26 14.99 10.44
C SER A 84 31.75 15.31 10.52
N LEU A 85 32.46 15.29 9.39
CA LEU A 85 33.91 15.50 9.34
C LEU A 85 34.32 16.98 9.23
N LEU A 86 33.50 17.83 8.61
CA LEU A 86 33.87 19.21 8.30
C LEU A 86 33.10 20.26 9.13
N PRO A 87 33.73 21.39 9.50
CA PRO A 87 33.03 22.53 10.06
C PRO A 87 31.95 23.07 9.10
N LYS A 88 30.81 23.54 9.65
CA LYS A 88 29.64 24.02 8.88
C LYS A 88 29.97 25.01 7.75
N LYS A 89 30.99 25.87 7.93
CA LYS A 89 31.42 26.84 6.92
C LYS A 89 32.09 26.16 5.71
N GLN A 90 32.92 25.14 5.93
CA GLN A 90 33.61 24.40 4.87
C GLN A 90 32.64 23.49 4.12
N PHE A 91 31.74 22.79 4.82
CA PHE A 91 30.68 21.99 4.19
C PHE A 91 29.81 22.80 3.22
N LYS A 92 29.39 24.01 3.63
CA LYS A 92 28.60 24.91 2.76
C LYS A 92 29.38 25.35 1.52
N LYS A 93 30.70 25.52 1.59
CA LYS A 93 31.54 25.85 0.43
C LYS A 93 31.61 24.66 -0.54
N THR A 94 31.96 23.47 -0.04
CA THR A 94 32.07 22.24 -0.84
C THR A 94 30.75 21.91 -1.55
N ARG A 95 29.61 22.03 -0.85
CA ARG A 95 28.28 21.79 -1.44
C ARG A 95 27.87 22.83 -2.47
N LYS A 96 28.29 24.09 -2.31
CA LYS A 96 28.04 25.14 -3.31
C LYS A 96 28.87 24.91 -4.57
N GLN A 97 30.11 24.48 -4.41
CA GLN A 97 31.01 24.18 -5.52
C GLN A 97 30.51 22.98 -6.34
N SER A 98 30.18 21.87 -5.68
CA SER A 98 29.64 20.67 -6.36
C SER A 98 28.33 20.94 -7.09
N LYS A 99 27.47 21.83 -6.57
CA LYS A 99 26.26 22.28 -7.27
C LYS A 99 26.55 23.13 -8.51
N LYS A 100 27.61 23.95 -8.50
CA LYS A 100 28.03 24.74 -9.67
C LYS A 100 28.58 23.83 -10.75
N GLU A 101 29.46 22.90 -10.39
CA GLU A 101 30.02 21.90 -11.30
C GLU A 101 28.91 21.06 -11.93
N ALA A 102 27.97 20.53 -11.15
CA ALA A 102 26.83 19.78 -11.68
C ALA A 102 25.93 20.60 -12.62
N ARG A 103 25.81 21.92 -12.42
CA ARG A 103 25.07 22.81 -13.34
C ARG A 103 25.86 23.07 -14.62
N GLN A 104 27.17 23.21 -14.54
CA GLN A 104 28.04 23.39 -15.70
C GLN A 104 28.08 22.13 -16.56
N GLU A 105 28.20 20.95 -15.95
CA GLU A 105 28.07 19.67 -16.62
C GLU A 105 26.73 19.58 -17.34
N LYS A 106 25.61 19.80 -16.65
CA LYS A 106 24.27 19.77 -17.29
C LYS A 106 24.13 20.71 -18.50
N LYS A 107 24.79 21.88 -18.47
CA LYS A 107 24.78 22.83 -19.60
C LYS A 107 25.64 22.36 -20.78
N LYS A 108 26.79 21.73 -20.52
CA LYS A 108 27.62 21.12 -21.58
C LYS A 108 26.97 19.87 -22.18
N MET A 109 26.06 19.23 -21.43
CA MET A 109 25.44 17.95 -21.77
C MET A 109 24.21 18.03 -22.68
N SER A 110 23.73 19.22 -23.07
CA SER A 110 22.56 19.31 -23.97
C SER A 110 22.85 18.87 -25.41
N SER A 111 24.12 18.69 -25.78
CA SER A 111 24.56 18.32 -27.14
C SER A 111 25.23 16.95 -27.26
N GLU A 112 25.55 16.26 -26.16
CA GLU A 112 26.32 15.00 -26.20
C GLU A 112 25.61 13.83 -25.50
N VAL A 113 25.59 12.67 -26.17
CA VAL A 113 25.09 11.40 -25.61
C VAL A 113 26.03 10.93 -24.50
N ARG A 114 25.57 11.07 -23.24
CA ARG A 114 26.30 10.66 -22.05
C ARG A 114 26.42 9.13 -22.00
N LYS A 115 27.64 8.64 -21.78
CA LYS A 115 27.89 7.25 -21.37
C LYS A 115 27.16 6.94 -20.06
N ARG A 116 26.28 5.93 -20.07
CA ARG A 116 25.57 5.42 -18.89
C ARG A 116 26.07 4.03 -18.54
N ILE A 117 26.08 3.72 -17.25
CA ILE A 117 26.39 2.39 -16.74
C ILE A 117 25.12 1.88 -16.06
N PHE A 118 24.57 0.78 -16.55
CA PHE A 118 23.44 0.08 -15.95
C PHE A 118 23.99 -0.99 -14.99
N VAL A 119 23.53 -0.97 -13.74
CA VAL A 119 23.94 -1.96 -12.74
C VAL A 119 22.76 -2.87 -12.46
N LEU A 120 22.93 -4.17 -12.72
CA LEU A 120 21.95 -5.22 -12.46
C LEU A 120 22.44 -6.08 -11.31
N ASN A 121 21.57 -6.36 -10.33
CA ASN A 121 21.88 -7.25 -9.23
C ASN A 121 21.16 -8.57 -9.46
N PHE A 122 21.92 -9.64 -9.69
CA PHE A 122 21.39 -10.98 -9.89
C PHE A 122 21.58 -11.82 -8.64
N LEU A 123 20.47 -12.08 -7.95
CA LEU A 123 20.41 -12.98 -6.80
C LEU A 123 20.09 -14.40 -7.29
N GLY A 124 21.14 -15.20 -7.47
CA GLY A 124 21.02 -16.58 -7.92
C GLY A 124 20.33 -17.47 -6.89
N ASN A 125 19.49 -18.40 -7.34
CA ASN A 125 18.97 -19.47 -6.49
C ASN A 125 18.90 -20.80 -7.27
N ILE A 126 18.89 -21.92 -6.53
CA ILE A 126 18.86 -23.28 -7.10
C ILE A 126 17.64 -23.50 -8.01
N ARG A 127 16.54 -22.79 -7.75
CA ARG A 127 15.28 -22.89 -8.51
C ARG A 127 15.28 -22.06 -9.81
N ALA A 128 16.37 -21.35 -10.11
CA ALA A 128 16.53 -20.48 -11.28
C ALA A 128 15.41 -19.44 -11.49
N THR A 129 14.68 -19.06 -10.43
CA THR A 129 13.54 -18.14 -10.57
C THR A 129 13.99 -16.74 -10.95
N ALA A 130 15.16 -16.32 -10.45
CA ALA A 130 15.75 -15.02 -10.75
C ALA A 130 16.14 -14.85 -12.23
N VAL A 131 16.36 -15.95 -12.97
CA VAL A 131 16.73 -15.91 -14.40
C VAL A 131 15.60 -15.29 -15.24
N ARG A 132 14.34 -15.54 -14.87
CA ARG A 132 13.19 -14.95 -15.58
C ARG A 132 13.15 -13.43 -15.42
N HIS A 133 13.54 -12.90 -14.27
CA HIS A 133 13.59 -11.45 -14.01
C HIS A 133 14.79 -10.83 -14.74
N LEU A 134 15.98 -11.43 -14.61
CA LEU A 134 17.19 -10.96 -15.28
C LEU A 134 17.01 -10.86 -16.80
N ARG A 135 16.38 -11.85 -17.43
CA ARG A 135 16.07 -11.80 -18.87
C ARG A 135 15.26 -10.56 -19.23
N LYS A 136 14.22 -10.23 -18.45
CA LYS A 136 13.37 -9.07 -18.71
C LYS A 136 14.15 -7.78 -18.53
N GLU A 137 14.93 -7.66 -17.46
CA GLU A 137 15.77 -6.49 -17.19
C GLU A 137 16.77 -6.24 -18.33
N ILE A 138 17.44 -7.30 -18.81
CA ILE A 138 18.33 -7.21 -19.97
C ILE A 138 17.57 -6.78 -21.22
N THR A 139 16.41 -7.36 -21.52
CA THR A 139 15.59 -6.96 -22.67
C THR A 139 15.18 -5.49 -22.61
N VAL A 140 14.84 -4.98 -21.43
CA VAL A 140 14.51 -3.56 -21.25
C VAL A 140 15.74 -2.68 -21.45
N ILE A 141 16.90 -3.06 -20.93
CA ILE A 141 18.14 -2.28 -21.15
C ILE A 141 18.48 -2.25 -22.64
N LEU A 142 18.42 -3.39 -23.33
CA LEU A 142 18.72 -3.48 -24.76
C LEU A 142 17.79 -2.63 -25.62
N SER A 143 16.55 -2.33 -25.18
CA SER A 143 15.63 -1.48 -25.95
C SER A 143 15.96 0.01 -25.89
N VAL A 144 16.76 0.46 -24.91
CA VAL A 144 17.12 1.87 -24.69
C VAL A 144 18.62 2.15 -24.70
N ALA A 145 19.45 1.10 -24.63
CA ALA A 145 20.90 1.19 -24.57
C ALA A 145 21.49 1.62 -25.92
N THR A 146 22.56 2.42 -25.84
CA THR A 146 23.36 2.84 -27.00
C THR A 146 24.71 2.12 -26.99
N SER A 147 25.46 2.14 -28.10
CA SER A 147 26.78 1.49 -28.20
C SER A 147 27.84 2.04 -27.23
N ARG A 148 27.57 3.17 -26.57
CA ARG A 148 28.45 3.78 -25.57
C ARG A 148 28.11 3.34 -24.15
N ASP A 149 26.93 2.76 -23.94
CA ASP A 149 26.45 2.38 -22.61
C ASP A 149 27.04 1.02 -22.21
N GLU A 150 27.32 0.86 -20.92
CA GLU A 150 27.88 -0.37 -20.34
C GLU A 150 26.90 -1.00 -19.35
N VAL A 151 26.93 -2.32 -19.25
CA VAL A 151 26.08 -3.07 -18.31
C VAL A 151 26.98 -3.86 -17.37
N LEU A 152 26.85 -3.59 -16.07
CA LEU A 152 27.52 -4.31 -15.00
C LEU A 152 26.51 -5.24 -14.33
N VAL A 153 26.81 -6.53 -14.29
CA VAL A 153 26.00 -7.52 -13.57
C VAL A 153 26.74 -7.93 -12.30
N CYS A 154 26.15 -7.59 -11.15
CA CYS A 154 26.60 -8.06 -9.85
C CYS A 154 25.97 -9.43 -9.60
N LEU A 155 26.79 -10.47 -9.63
CA LEU A 155 26.38 -11.83 -9.31
C LEU A 155 26.52 -12.05 -7.81
N GLU A 156 25.38 -12.22 -7.14
CA GLU A 156 25.33 -12.62 -5.73
C GLU A 156 24.73 -14.03 -5.69
N ASN A 157 25.49 -14.98 -5.15
CA ASN A 157 25.07 -16.37 -5.05
C ASN A 157 24.75 -16.69 -3.59
N THR A 158 23.56 -17.24 -3.34
CA THR A 158 23.14 -17.74 -2.01
C THR A 158 22.85 -19.22 -2.07
#